data_AF-A0A3R9PD89-F1
#
_entry.id   AF-A0A3R9PD89-F1
#
_cell.length_a   1.000
_cell.length_b   1.000
_cell.length_c   1.000
_cell.angle_alpha   90.00
_cell.angle_beta   90.00
_cell.angle_gamma   90.00
#
_symmetry.space_group_name_H-M   'P 1'
#
loop_
_entity.id
_entity.type
_entity.pdbx_description
1 polymer ?
#
loop_
_entity_poly.entity_id
_entity_poly.type
_entity_poly.pdbx_seq_one_letter_code
_entity_poly.pdbx_strand_id
1 'polypeptide(L)'
;MRKMIHNRISIPHSFITVPLLVQGEGFITGLIAMEIGLLIGALIPRSTEGVLIIIAIFGIGMSVQGKAAELFPTYPARQLFRSAMFADDPLVLPFVEQGLLILIALMIVTLISWYFRIRVRRFRVAA
;
A
#
# COMPACT_ATOMS: atom_id res chain seq x y z
N MET A 1 -7.86 59.74 8.08
CA MET A 1 -8.47 58.45 8.47
C MET A 1 -8.27 57.42 7.34
N ARG A 2 -7.15 56.69 7.34
CA ARG A 2 -6.87 55.60 6.39
C ARG A 2 -7.16 54.28 7.09
N LYS A 3 -8.22 53.58 6.70
CA LYS A 3 -8.52 52.22 7.16
C LYS A 3 -7.41 51.29 6.67
N MET A 4 -6.56 50.83 7.59
CA MET A 4 -5.63 49.73 7.37
C MET A 4 -6.43 48.45 7.16
N ILE A 5 -6.49 47.99 5.91
CA ILE A 5 -7.04 46.70 5.53
C ILE A 5 -6.06 45.64 6.04
N HIS A 6 -6.47 44.91 7.07
CA HIS A 6 -5.83 43.67 7.52
C HIS A 6 -5.89 42.65 6.37
N ASN A 7 -4.84 42.63 5.55
CA ASN A 7 -4.58 41.58 4.59
C ASN A 7 -4.15 40.34 5.38
N ARG A 8 -5.11 39.56 5.89
CA ARG A 8 -4.82 38.21 6.36
C ARG A 8 -4.39 37.42 5.13
N ILE A 9 -3.10 37.10 5.07
CA ILE A 9 -2.55 36.10 4.17
C ILE A 9 -3.19 34.78 4.58
N SER A 10 -4.33 34.45 3.97
CA SER A 10 -4.93 33.13 4.04
C SER A 10 -4.00 32.20 3.27
N ILE A 11 -3.08 31.55 3.98
CA ILE A 11 -2.31 30.43 3.45
C ILE A 11 -3.34 29.42 2.96
N PRO A 12 -3.40 29.10 1.66
CA PRO A 12 -4.39 28.18 1.15
C PRO A 12 -4.15 26.81 1.80
N HIS A 13 -5.18 26.27 2.46
CA HIS A 13 -5.14 24.97 3.14
C HIS A 13 -4.73 23.81 2.22
N SER A 14 -4.76 24.01 0.90
CA SER A 14 -4.28 23.09 -0.13
C SER A 14 -2.78 22.78 -0.07
N PHE A 15 -1.95 23.62 0.56
CA PHE A 15 -0.51 23.34 0.70
C PHE A 15 -0.18 22.36 1.84
N ILE A 16 -1.10 22.16 2.80
CA ILE A 16 -0.86 21.33 4.00
C ILE A 16 -1.48 19.92 3.83
N THR A 17 -2.55 19.78 3.04
CA THR A 17 -3.23 18.48 2.83
C THR A 17 -2.51 17.57 1.84
N VAL A 18 -1.93 18.11 0.77
CA VAL A 18 -1.14 17.35 -0.21
C VAL A 18 0.00 16.55 0.42
N PRO A 19 0.86 17.11 1.30
CA PRO A 19 1.94 16.33 1.91
C PRO A 19 1.44 15.26 2.89
N LEU A 20 0.29 15.43 3.55
CA LEU A 20 -0.27 14.42 4.46
C LEU A 20 -0.84 13.22 3.70
N LEU A 21 -1.54 13.46 2.60
CA LEU A 21 -2.10 12.41 1.74
C LEU A 21 -1.00 11.59 1.05
N VAL A 22 0.07 12.26 0.60
CA VAL A 22 1.25 11.57 0.04
C VAL A 22 2.00 10.76 1.11
N GLN A 23 2.10 11.26 2.35
CA GLN A 23 2.65 10.47 3.46
C GLN A 23 1.78 9.26 3.80
N GLY A 24 0.44 9.42 3.80
CA GLY A 24 -0.50 8.33 3.99
C GLY A 24 -0.41 7.25 2.91
N GLU A 25 -0.23 7.66 1.66
CA GLU A 25 0.04 6.74 0.55
C GLU A 25 1.32 5.95 0.78
N GLY A 26 2.45 6.62 1.00
CA GLY A 26 3.73 5.96 1.23
C GLY A 26 3.70 4.98 2.41
N PHE A 27 2.93 5.32 3.46
CA PHE A 27 2.71 4.44 4.60
C PHE A 27 1.91 3.18 4.23
N ILE A 28 0.76 3.32 3.57
CA ILE A 28 -0.08 2.18 3.15
C ILE A 28 0.68 1.29 2.15
N THR A 29 1.35 1.90 1.17
CA THR A 29 2.19 1.19 0.18
C THR A 29 3.31 0.42 0.87
N GLY A 30 3.98 1.05 1.84
CA GLY A 30 5.04 0.43 2.63
C GLY A 30 4.54 -0.80 3.41
N LEU A 31 3.36 -0.71 4.04
CA LEU A 31 2.78 -1.83 4.77
C LEU A 31 2.36 -2.98 3.84
N ILE A 32 1.74 -2.68 2.70
CA ILE A 32 1.37 -3.69 1.70
C ILE A 32 2.62 -4.39 1.16
N ALA A 33 3.68 -3.63 0.85
CA ALA A 33 4.93 -4.19 0.37
C ALA A 33 5.62 -5.08 1.43
N MET A 34 5.60 -4.64 2.70
CA MET A 34 6.11 -5.42 3.82
C MET A 34 5.37 -6.76 3.96
N GLU A 35 4.05 -6.77 3.94
CA GLU A 35 3.22 -7.98 4.04
C GLU A 35 3.45 -8.93 2.86
N ILE A 36 3.52 -8.41 1.63
CA ILE A 36 3.83 -9.23 0.45
C ILE A 36 5.23 -9.87 0.59
N GLY A 37 6.22 -9.10 1.05
CA GLY A 37 7.56 -9.63 1.32
C GLY A 37 7.54 -10.74 2.37
N LEU A 38 6.75 -10.58 3.43
CA LEU A 38 6.63 -11.55 4.52
C LEU A 38 5.91 -12.82 4.06
N LEU A 39 4.84 -12.67 3.28
CA LEU A 39 4.11 -13.78 2.66
C LEU A 39 5.01 -14.60 1.73
N ILE A 40 5.75 -13.92 0.84
CA ILE A 40 6.66 -14.58 -0.09
C ILE A 40 7.82 -15.24 0.64
N GLY A 41 8.37 -14.58 1.67
CA GLY A 41 9.38 -15.17 2.55
C GLY A 41 8.86 -16.39 3.32
N ALA A 42 7.56 -16.42 3.66
CA ALA A 42 6.90 -17.55 4.31
C ALA A 42 6.57 -18.70 3.33
N LEU A 43 6.33 -18.43 2.05
CA LEU A 43 6.01 -19.45 1.06
C LEU A 43 7.24 -20.01 0.34
N ILE A 44 8.17 -19.14 -0.05
CA ILE A 44 9.34 -19.51 -0.85
C ILE A 44 10.53 -19.80 0.08
N PRO A 45 11.17 -20.98 -0.03
CA PRO A 45 12.33 -21.32 0.81
C PRO A 45 13.62 -20.63 0.34
N ARG A 46 13.73 -20.27 -0.94
CA ARG A 46 14.92 -19.64 -1.54
C ARG A 46 14.70 -18.13 -1.72
N SER A 47 15.62 -17.34 -1.17
CA SER A 47 15.55 -15.88 -1.19
C SER A 47 15.56 -15.31 -2.62
N THR A 48 16.39 -15.85 -3.52
CA THR A 48 16.49 -15.37 -4.91
C THR A 48 15.19 -15.52 -5.68
N GLU A 49 14.53 -16.67 -5.55
CA GLU A 49 13.23 -16.94 -6.21
C GLU A 49 12.14 -16.01 -5.65
N GLY A 50 12.12 -15.80 -4.33
CA GLY A 50 11.18 -14.87 -3.70
C GLY A 50 11.34 -13.43 -4.19
N VAL A 51 12.58 -12.95 -4.29
CA VAL A 51 12.86 -11.60 -4.81
C VAL A 51 12.43 -11.46 -6.27
N LEU A 52 12.70 -12.45 -7.12
CA LEU A 52 12.25 -12.44 -8.51
C LEU A 52 10.73 -12.38 -8.64
N ILE A 53 10.01 -13.11 -7.78
CA ILE A 53 8.54 -13.09 -7.73
C ILE A 53 8.04 -11.70 -7.30
N ILE A 54 8.64 -11.08 -6.28
CA ILE A 54 8.31 -9.72 -5.86
C ILE A 54 8.50 -8.75 -7.04
N ILE A 55 9.67 -8.77 -7.68
CA ILE A 55 9.98 -7.90 -8.82
C ILE A 55 8.97 -8.12 -9.95
N ALA A 56 8.62 -9.37 -10.25
CA ALA A 56 7.64 -9.69 -11.29
C ALA A 56 6.24 -9.15 -10.94
N ILE A 57 5.74 -9.38 -9.72
CA ILE A 57 4.40 -8.93 -9.29
C ILE A 57 4.31 -7.40 -9.34
N PHE A 58 5.28 -6.71 -8.75
CA PHE A 58 5.29 -5.25 -8.73
C PHE A 58 5.54 -4.64 -10.12
N GLY A 59 6.47 -5.21 -10.89
CA GLY A 59 6.78 -4.76 -12.25
C GLY A 59 5.61 -4.94 -13.21
N ILE A 60 4.99 -6.12 -13.23
CA ILE A 60 3.78 -6.38 -14.02
C ILE A 60 2.66 -5.45 -13.55
N GLY A 61 2.43 -5.36 -12.23
CA GLY A 61 1.44 -4.47 -11.68
C GLY A 61 1.61 -3.04 -12.18
N MET A 62 2.84 -2.52 -12.21
CA MET A 62 3.14 -1.16 -12.69
C MET A 62 2.86 -0.97 -14.19
N SER A 63 3.02 -2.01 -14.99
CA SER A 63 2.76 -1.97 -16.43
C SER A 63 1.28 -2.10 -16.82
N VAL A 64 0.47 -2.75 -15.96
CA VAL A 64 -0.95 -3.01 -16.25
C VAL A 64 -1.80 -1.75 -16.06
N GLN A 65 -2.69 -1.50 -17.02
CA GLN A 65 -3.62 -0.37 -17.04
C GLN A 65 -5.08 -0.84 -17.17
N GLY A 66 -6.02 0.08 -16.95
CA GLY A 66 -7.46 -0.19 -17.02
C GLY A 66 -7.96 -1.06 -15.88
N LYS A 67 -9.09 -1.76 -16.08
CA LYS A 67 -9.73 -2.59 -15.05
C LYS A 67 -8.85 -3.72 -14.50
N ALA A 68 -7.89 -4.20 -15.30
CA ALA A 68 -6.95 -5.22 -14.85
C ALA A 68 -5.99 -4.70 -13.77
N ALA A 69 -5.79 -3.39 -13.66
CA ALA A 69 -4.94 -2.81 -12.63
C ALA A 69 -5.54 -2.97 -11.22
N GLU A 70 -6.88 -3.02 -11.11
CA GLU A 70 -7.62 -3.18 -9.84
C GLU A 70 -7.29 -4.49 -9.11
N LEU A 71 -6.82 -5.50 -9.83
CA LEU A 71 -6.44 -6.80 -9.28
C LEU A 71 -5.10 -6.76 -8.55
N PHE A 72 -4.28 -5.71 -8.76
CA PHE A 72 -2.96 -5.64 -8.17
C PHE A 72 -2.99 -4.92 -6.81
N PRO A 73 -2.20 -5.40 -5.84
CA PRO A 73 -2.15 -4.81 -4.51
C PRO A 73 -1.60 -3.37 -4.49
N THR A 74 -0.99 -2.93 -5.59
CA THR A 74 -0.48 -1.55 -5.77
C THR A 74 -1.55 -0.58 -6.29
N TYR A 75 -2.76 -1.05 -6.62
CA TYR A 75 -3.82 -0.20 -7.17
C TYR A 75 -4.31 0.90 -6.22
N PRO A 76 -4.63 0.63 -4.94
CA PRO A 76 -5.14 1.66 -4.03
C PRO A 76 -4.11 2.77 -3.82
N ALA A 77 -2.84 2.40 -3.70
CA ALA A 77 -1.71 3.31 -3.59
C ALA A 77 -1.61 4.27 -4.78
N ARG A 78 -1.73 3.76 -6.01
CA ARG A 78 -1.69 4.61 -7.22
C ARG A 78 -2.88 5.56 -7.30
N GLN A 79 -4.06 5.10 -6.89
CA GLN A 79 -5.23 5.94 -6.87
C GLN A 79 -5.12 7.03 -5.80
N LEU A 80 -4.59 6.70 -4.62
CA LEU A 80 -4.26 7.67 -3.58
C LEU A 80 -3.24 8.72 -4.05
N PHE A 81 -2.19 8.30 -4.76
CA PHE A 81 -1.20 9.21 -5.33
C PHE A 81 -1.82 10.15 -6.38
N ARG A 82 -2.72 9.63 -7.22
CA ARG A 82 -3.46 10.44 -8.20
C ARG A 82 -4.45 11.39 -7.54
N SER A 83 -5.21 10.94 -6.54
CA SER A 83 -6.15 11.79 -5.81
C SER A 83 -5.43 12.83 -4.95
N ALA A 84 -4.23 12.52 -4.42
CA ALA A 84 -3.42 13.47 -3.66
C ALA A 84 -2.94 14.67 -4.51
N MET A 85 -2.90 14.55 -5.84
CA MET A 85 -2.66 15.68 -6.75
C MET A 85 -3.85 16.66 -6.79
N PHE A 86 -5.03 16.24 -6.32
CA PHE A 86 -6.27 17.03 -6.30
C PHE A 86 -6.79 17.10 -4.86
N ALA A 87 -6.39 18.14 -4.11
CA ALA A 87 -6.56 18.24 -2.65
C ALA A 87 -8.01 18.08 -2.10
N ASP A 88 -9.03 18.21 -2.94
CA ASP A 88 -10.46 18.16 -2.56
C ASP A 88 -11.20 16.93 -3.14
N ASP A 89 -10.48 15.90 -3.57
CA ASP A 89 -11.11 14.73 -4.21
C ASP A 89 -11.87 13.86 -3.18
N PRO A 90 -13.22 13.76 -3.25
CA PRO A 90 -14.01 12.94 -2.32
C PRO A 90 -13.73 11.43 -2.45
N LEU A 91 -12.96 11.03 -3.46
CA LEU A 91 -12.60 9.64 -3.73
C LEU A 91 -11.46 9.10 -2.86
N VAL A 92 -10.81 9.91 -2.02
CA VAL A 92 -9.70 9.45 -1.16
C VAL A 92 -10.13 8.35 -0.18
N LEU A 93 -11.27 8.53 0.48
CA LEU A 93 -11.74 7.64 1.55
C LEU A 93 -11.96 6.18 1.11
N PRO A 94 -12.65 5.88 -0.01
CA PRO A 94 -12.83 4.50 -0.46
C PRO A 94 -11.51 3.81 -0.85
N PHE A 95 -10.49 4.54 -1.30
CA PHE A 95 -9.19 3.93 -1.60
C PHE A 95 -8.39 3.59 -0.35
N VAL A 96 -8.52 4.37 0.73
CA VAL A 96 -7.96 4.02 2.04
C VAL A 96 -8.61 2.75 2.58
N GLU A 97 -9.94 2.65 2.51
CA GLU A 97 -10.69 1.46 2.92
C GLU A 97 -10.27 0.22 2.14
N GLN A 98 -10.17 0.33 0.81
CA GLN A 98 -9.68 -0.77 -0.04
C GLN A 98 -8.25 -1.19 0.33
N GLY A 99 -7.36 -0.23 0.59
CA GLY A 99 -5.99 -0.50 1.04
C GLY A 99 -5.96 -1.27 2.37
N LEU A 100 -6.78 -0.87 3.34
CA LEU A 100 -6.92 -1.56 4.62
C LEU A 100 -7.47 -2.98 4.46
N LEU A 101 -8.48 -3.17 3.61
CA LEU A 101 -9.05 -4.49 3.35
C LEU A 101 -8.02 -5.44 2.73
N ILE A 102 -7.25 -4.96 1.75
CA ILE A 102 -6.16 -5.73 1.13
C ILE A 102 -5.10 -6.10 2.18
N LEU A 103 -4.74 -5.16 3.05
CA LEU A 103 -3.75 -5.38 4.10
C LEU A 103 -4.22 -6.42 5.11
N ILE A 104 -5.47 -6.36 5.56
CA ILE A 104 -6.07 -7.37 6.45
C ILE A 104 -6.10 -8.74 5.77
N ALA A 105 -6.50 -8.79 4.50
CA ALA A 105 -6.54 -10.03 3.74
C ALA A 105 -5.14 -10.66 3.60
N LEU A 106 -4.13 -9.85 3.25
CA LEU A 106 -2.74 -10.29 3.17
C LEU A 106 -2.25 -10.81 4.53
N MET A 107 -2.48 -10.07 5.61
CA MET A 107 -2.05 -10.45 6.96
C MET A 107 -2.63 -11.81 7.38
N ILE A 108 -3.92 -12.06 7.10
CA ILE A 108 -4.56 -13.37 7.37
C ILE A 108 -3.87 -14.49 6.58
N VAL A 109 -3.63 -14.28 5.28
CA VAL A 109 -2.97 -15.28 4.41
C VAL A 109 -1.53 -15.52 4.85
N THR A 110 -0.81 -14.48 5.24
CA THR A 110 0.55 -14.55 5.78
C THR A 110 0.59 -15.37 7.06
N LEU A 111 -0.29 -15.08 8.03
CA LEU A 111 -0.42 -15.82 9.28
C LEU A 111 -0.71 -17.31 9.05
N ILE A 112 -1.65 -17.61 8.16
CA ILE A 112 -2.01 -18.99 7.80
C ILE A 112 -0.80 -19.71 7.18
N SER A 113 -0.16 -19.08 6.19
CA SER A 113 1.01 -19.65 5.50
C SER A 113 2.17 -19.89 6.48
N TRP A 114 2.40 -18.95 7.40
CA TRP A 114 3.42 -19.08 8.42
C TRP A 114 3.11 -20.20 9.41
N TYR A 115 1.86 -20.30 9.87
CA TYR A 115 1.42 -21.38 10.74
C TYR A 115 1.69 -22.75 10.10
N PHE A 116 1.29 -22.94 8.83
CA PHE A 116 1.56 -24.17 8.09
C PHE A 116 3.06 -24.44 7.93
N ARG A 117 3.87 -23.43 7.59
CA ARG A 117 5.33 -23.57 7.46
C ARG A 117 5.98 -24.04 8.75
N ILE A 118 5.59 -23.47 9.91
CA ILE A 118 6.13 -23.89 11.22
C ILE A 118 5.75 -25.34 11.51
N ARG A 119 4.50 -25.73 11.27
CA ARG A 119 4.01 -27.08 11.54
C ARG A 119 4.76 -28.13 10.71
N VAL A 120 4.88 -27.92 9.40
CA VAL A 120 5.60 -28.85 8.51
C VAL A 120 7.07 -29.00 8.89
N ARG A 121 7.75 -27.91 9.29
CA ARG A 121 9.14 -27.98 9.76
C ARG A 121 9.29 -28.75 11.08
N ARG A 122 8.35 -28.61 12.02
CA ARG A 122 8.38 -29.38 13.27
C ARG A 122 8.22 -30.88 13.04
N PHE A 123 7.35 -31.29 12.10
CA PHE A 123 7.20 -32.71 11.76
C PHE A 123 8.44 -33.32 11.08
N ARG A 124 9.21 -32.53 10.32
CA ARG A 124 10.47 -32.98 9.70
C ARG A 124 11.65 -33.14 10.67
N VAL A 125 11.61 -32.49 11.84
CA VAL A 125 12.70 -32.58 12.84
C VAL A 125 12.46 -33.75 13.82
N ALA A 126 11.22 -34.23 13.92
CA ALA A 126 10.83 -35.33 14.82
C ALA A 126 10.76 -36.70 14.13
N ALA A 127 11.09 -36.80 12.85
CA ALA A 127 11.14 -38.02 12.04
C ALA A 127 12.58 -38.26 11.58
#